data_AF-A0A9Q0IYT9-F1
#
_entry.id   AF-A0A9Q0IYT9-F1
#
_cell.length_a   1.000
_cell.length_b   1.000
_cell.length_c   1.000
_cell.angle_alpha   90.00
_cell.angle_beta   90.00
_cell.angle_gamma   90.00
#
_symmetry.space_group_name_H-M   'P 1'
#
loop_
_entity.id
_entity.type
_entity.pdbx_description
1 polymer ?
#
loop_
_entity_poly.entity_id
_entity_poly.type
_entity_poly.pdbx_seq_one_letter_code
_entity_poly.pdbx_strand_id
1 'polypeptide(L)'
;MKMRRHRVFLLCTVGLCVISFLHYYKALHYVSLLRELSAPYPNIKSFIMVTGFFWREQGMAATPLSPAPPEEAPPLRPLHYNLPPDGANIHVGGGGGGGGDEPAAVGAAAVVPGGPGGPGAVGLAGLEMRLREEPAPPPRPWKRPKEEEEEEKGGTGGDHTSQERAEARLRIWDQGHDLDPPAEEQHRAKVLPESRSPDPQESMGDLHTRTTRLQEDRTPYFVRTKAGALCFRQGTEATVPREEAGNGKAPGVGPSGPGGQRRPLQQQQRTGSASTSGPLRAKPRSRGKRLVKCVCRPGWHGPYCGVPTMVYHSNLPTKERLTPRETPRRLINAINVNHEFDLLHARFHELRQAVDLFLICESNFTAYGERRTLSFLQRLLNGTYDYVRHKIVYVFLDHFPEGGRQDGWIADDYLRTYLTRDGMARVGGVRPDDVFVINDADEIPAHEGLLFLKLFDGWTEPFAIHMRKSLYGFFWKQLGSLEVVSGCTVGMLRQVYDGDGIRLRRREYYTMPGFRRYENTTGHILVQWSVGSPFHFAGWHCSWCFTPRGIHLKLVSAQNGDFPRWGDYEDKRDLSYIRDLIRTGGWFDGSLQEYPPTDPREHMYAPRYMLQHYEHFGYLLDNPYAAAAPDAVGPEG
;
A
#
# COMPACT_ATOMS: atom_id res chain seq x y z
N MET A 1 -16.19 -66.10 -9.01
CA MET A 1 -15.19 -65.01 -9.20
C MET A 1 -15.75 -63.64 -9.64
N LYS A 2 -17.01 -63.47 -10.08
CA LYS A 2 -17.49 -62.17 -10.62
C LYS A 2 -17.62 -61.00 -9.60
N MET A 3 -17.99 -61.24 -8.34
CA MET A 3 -18.24 -60.14 -7.37
C MET A 3 -17.01 -59.34 -6.91
N ARG A 4 -15.80 -59.91 -6.91
CA ARG A 4 -14.58 -59.16 -6.51
C ARG A 4 -14.22 -58.06 -7.51
N ARG A 5 -14.42 -58.27 -8.82
CA ARG A 5 -14.10 -57.28 -9.85
C ARG A 5 -14.97 -56.02 -9.76
N HIS A 6 -16.26 -56.16 -9.43
CA HIS A 6 -17.18 -55.02 -9.29
C HIS A 6 -16.80 -54.10 -8.13
N ARG A 7 -16.40 -54.65 -6.97
CA ARG A 7 -15.94 -53.85 -5.82
C ARG A 7 -14.65 -53.09 -6.09
N VAL A 8 -13.69 -53.70 -6.81
CA VAL A 8 -12.47 -53.01 -7.24
C VAL A 8 -12.80 -51.88 -8.22
N PHE A 9 -13.67 -52.14 -9.21
CA PHE A 9 -14.06 -51.12 -10.18
C PHE A 9 -14.76 -49.92 -9.52
N LEU A 10 -15.64 -50.17 -8.53
CA LEU A 10 -16.32 -49.13 -7.76
C LEU A 10 -15.35 -48.29 -6.90
N LEU A 11 -14.34 -48.93 -6.28
CA LEU A 11 -13.31 -48.21 -5.52
C LEU A 11 -12.41 -47.37 -6.44
N CYS A 12 -12.09 -47.87 -7.64
CA CYS A 12 -11.34 -47.12 -8.64
C CYS A 12 -12.13 -45.92 -9.18
N THR A 13 -13.43 -46.05 -9.47
CA THR A 13 -14.25 -44.90 -9.92
C THR A 13 -14.45 -43.88 -8.81
N VAL A 14 -14.70 -44.30 -7.56
CA VAL A 14 -14.76 -43.36 -6.42
C VAL A 14 -13.41 -42.64 -6.21
N GLY A 15 -12.29 -43.37 -6.30
CA GLY A 15 -10.95 -42.77 -6.22
C GLY A 15 -10.69 -41.73 -7.32
N LEU A 16 -11.05 -42.03 -8.57
CA LEU A 16 -10.96 -41.08 -9.68
C LEU A 16 -11.86 -39.85 -9.49
N CYS A 17 -13.08 -40.03 -8.97
CA CYS A 17 -13.96 -38.91 -8.63
C CYS A 17 -13.36 -38.01 -7.54
N VAL A 18 -12.74 -38.57 -6.49
CA VAL A 18 -12.08 -37.79 -5.44
C VAL A 18 -10.84 -37.05 -5.98
N ILE A 19 -10.01 -37.70 -6.81
CA ILE A 19 -8.84 -37.06 -7.42
C ILE A 19 -9.26 -35.94 -8.38
N SER A 20 -10.32 -36.14 -9.16
CA SER A 20 -10.91 -35.13 -10.03
C SER A 20 -11.48 -33.95 -9.23
N PHE A 21 -12.21 -34.22 -8.15
CA PHE A 21 -12.73 -33.19 -7.25
C PHE A 21 -11.62 -32.38 -6.58
N LEU A 22 -10.53 -33.03 -6.15
CA LEU A 22 -9.35 -32.35 -5.61
C LEU A 22 -8.61 -31.51 -6.66
N HIS A 23 -8.53 -31.98 -7.91
CA HIS A 23 -7.98 -31.19 -9.02
C HIS A 23 -8.87 -29.99 -9.35
N TYR A 24 -10.18 -30.15 -9.41
CA TYR A 24 -11.13 -29.05 -9.60
C TYR A 24 -11.06 -28.06 -8.44
N TYR A 25 -11.02 -28.53 -7.19
CA TYR A 25 -10.87 -27.66 -6.02
C TYR A 25 -9.56 -26.86 -6.07
N LYS A 26 -8.45 -27.53 -6.40
CA LYS A 26 -7.15 -26.85 -6.59
C LYS A 26 -7.21 -25.83 -7.73
N ALA A 27 -7.77 -26.19 -8.88
CA ALA A 27 -7.92 -25.27 -10.03
C ALA A 27 -8.81 -24.06 -9.69
N LEU A 28 -9.95 -24.26 -9.04
CA LEU A 28 -10.85 -23.20 -8.58
C LEU A 28 -10.17 -22.28 -7.56
N HIS A 29 -9.27 -22.81 -6.72
CA HIS A 29 -8.47 -22.03 -5.77
C HIS A 29 -7.35 -21.20 -6.45
N TYR A 30 -6.97 -21.52 -7.70
CA TYR A 30 -6.06 -20.71 -8.52
C TYR A 30 -6.79 -19.66 -9.39
N VAL A 31 -8.13 -19.72 -9.51
CA VAL A 31 -8.92 -18.70 -10.22
C VAL A 31 -9.26 -17.56 -9.26
N SER A 32 -8.56 -16.43 -9.43
CA SER A 32 -8.67 -15.23 -8.56
C SER A 32 -10.12 -14.75 -8.32
N LEU A 33 -11.02 -14.95 -9.28
CA LEU A 33 -12.44 -14.56 -9.20
C LEU A 33 -13.21 -15.24 -8.06
N LEU A 34 -12.83 -16.47 -7.68
CA LEU A 34 -13.51 -17.20 -6.60
C LEU A 34 -12.94 -16.88 -5.21
N ARG A 35 -11.75 -16.28 -5.14
CA ARG A 35 -11.19 -15.78 -3.88
C ARG A 35 -12.00 -14.60 -3.33
N GLU A 36 -12.61 -13.79 -4.20
CA GLU A 36 -13.56 -12.74 -3.80
C GLU A 36 -14.92 -13.28 -3.31
N LEU A 37 -15.36 -14.43 -3.84
CA LEU A 37 -16.65 -15.05 -3.48
C LEU A 37 -16.56 -16.00 -2.26
N SER A 38 -15.37 -16.51 -1.95
CA SER A 38 -15.12 -17.41 -0.82
C SER A 38 -14.59 -16.70 0.43
N ALA A 39 -14.31 -15.41 0.35
CA ALA A 39 -14.07 -14.58 1.53
C ALA A 39 -15.31 -14.61 2.46
N PRO A 40 -15.18 -14.97 3.75
CA PRO A 40 -16.32 -15.07 4.66
C PRO A 40 -16.85 -13.68 5.02
N TYR A 41 -17.80 -13.17 4.23
CA TYR A 41 -18.50 -11.91 4.49
C TYR A 41 -19.17 -11.93 5.89
N PRO A 42 -18.93 -10.95 6.76
CA PRO A 42 -19.38 -10.98 8.16
C PRO A 42 -20.90 -10.76 8.37
N ASN A 43 -21.71 -10.77 7.31
CA ASN A 43 -23.15 -10.44 7.34
C ASN A 43 -24.11 -11.64 7.20
N ILE A 44 -23.63 -12.88 7.37
CA ILE A 44 -24.45 -14.11 7.24
C ILE A 44 -25.65 -14.15 8.21
N LYS A 45 -25.60 -13.47 9.36
CA LYS A 45 -26.74 -13.37 10.29
C LYS A 45 -27.97 -12.69 9.69
N SER A 46 -27.80 -11.77 8.75
CA SER A 46 -28.90 -11.03 8.12
C SER A 46 -29.65 -11.86 7.05
N PHE A 47 -28.97 -12.83 6.43
CA PHE A 47 -29.58 -13.68 5.39
C PHE A 47 -30.39 -14.84 6.01
N ILE A 48 -29.90 -15.42 7.10
CA ILE A 48 -30.55 -16.54 7.82
C ILE A 48 -31.91 -16.13 8.41
N MET A 49 -32.11 -14.86 8.76
CA MET A 49 -33.41 -14.35 9.23
C MET A 49 -34.46 -14.20 8.11
N VAL A 50 -34.05 -14.08 6.84
CA VAL A 50 -34.98 -13.89 5.71
C VAL A 50 -35.43 -15.23 5.12
N THR A 51 -34.59 -16.27 5.17
CA THR A 51 -34.96 -17.63 4.75
C THR A 51 -36.01 -18.29 5.65
N GLY A 52 -36.11 -17.86 6.93
CA GLY A 52 -37.08 -18.37 7.89
C GLY A 52 -38.55 -17.99 7.63
N PHE A 53 -38.83 -17.18 6.60
CA PHE A 53 -40.19 -16.68 6.30
C PHE A 53 -40.85 -17.36 5.09
N PHE A 54 -40.12 -18.18 4.32
CA PHE A 54 -40.61 -18.70 3.02
C PHE A 54 -40.92 -20.20 2.95
N TRP A 55 -40.65 -20.98 3.99
CA TRP A 55 -40.98 -22.41 4.04
C TRP A 55 -41.56 -22.80 5.40
N ARG A 56 -42.90 -22.82 5.50
CA ARG A 56 -43.63 -23.28 6.68
C ARG A 56 -44.94 -24.00 6.32
N GLU A 57 -44.83 -25.24 5.85
CA GLU A 57 -45.87 -26.27 5.95
C GLU A 57 -45.17 -27.56 6.44
N GLN A 58 -45.36 -27.94 7.70
CA GLN A 58 -46.41 -28.85 8.22
C GLN A 58 -46.14 -30.34 7.95
N GLY A 59 -45.74 -31.08 8.99
CA GLY A 59 -45.81 -32.55 9.01
C GLY A 59 -44.79 -33.26 9.90
N MET A 60 -45.25 -33.75 11.06
CA MET A 60 -44.72 -34.93 11.81
C MET A 60 -43.28 -34.89 12.41
N ALA A 61 -43.23 -34.41 13.67
CA ALA A 61 -42.48 -34.90 14.83
C ALA A 61 -41.18 -35.75 14.71
N ALA A 62 -40.10 -35.28 15.35
CA ALA A 62 -39.34 -36.01 16.38
C ALA A 62 -38.39 -35.08 17.17
N THR A 63 -38.26 -35.28 18.49
CA THR A 63 -37.31 -34.61 19.41
C THR A 63 -36.12 -35.55 19.75
N PRO A 64 -35.07 -35.17 20.53
CA PRO A 64 -33.70 -35.28 20.04
C PRO A 64 -32.84 -36.36 20.76
N LEU A 65 -31.70 -36.70 20.17
CA LEU A 65 -30.60 -37.42 20.84
C LEU A 65 -29.23 -36.82 20.48
N SER A 66 -28.34 -36.79 21.47
CA SER A 66 -26.94 -36.33 21.40
C SER A 66 -25.99 -37.53 21.54
N PRO A 67 -24.75 -37.45 21.04
CA PRO A 67 -23.65 -38.03 21.80
C PRO A 67 -22.31 -37.24 21.80
N ALA A 68 -21.76 -37.13 23.02
CA ALA A 68 -20.36 -37.24 23.48
C ALA A 68 -19.14 -36.63 22.73
N PRO A 69 -18.13 -36.12 23.48
CA PRO A 69 -16.84 -35.62 22.94
C PRO A 69 -15.72 -36.70 22.93
N PRO A 70 -14.61 -36.48 22.18
CA PRO A 70 -13.38 -37.28 22.24
C PRO A 70 -12.29 -36.68 23.16
N GLU A 71 -11.22 -37.45 23.36
CA GLU A 71 -10.32 -37.49 24.53
C GLU A 71 -8.89 -36.95 24.26
N GLU A 72 -8.14 -36.59 25.32
CA GLU A 72 -6.77 -36.03 25.25
C GLU A 72 -5.64 -37.08 25.17
N ALA A 73 -4.46 -36.64 24.71
CA ALA A 73 -3.20 -37.40 24.65
C ALA A 73 -1.98 -36.46 24.92
N PRO A 74 -0.80 -36.96 25.38
CA PRO A 74 -0.07 -36.31 26.49
C PRO A 74 1.04 -35.30 26.11
N PRO A 75 1.55 -34.51 27.08
CA PRO A 75 2.48 -33.40 26.83
C PRO A 75 3.97 -33.81 26.71
N LEU A 76 4.71 -33.08 25.87
CA LEU A 76 6.17 -33.15 25.77
C LEU A 76 6.86 -32.15 26.71
N ARG A 77 8.03 -32.54 27.24
CA ARG A 77 8.77 -31.80 28.28
C ARG A 77 9.68 -30.68 27.70
N PRO A 78 10.01 -29.63 28.47
CA PRO A 78 10.89 -28.55 28.03
C PRO A 78 12.38 -28.96 28.06
N LEU A 79 13.17 -28.39 27.13
CA LEU A 79 14.63 -28.47 27.16
C LEU A 79 15.22 -27.37 28.06
N HIS A 80 15.99 -27.79 29.07
CA HIS A 80 16.82 -26.90 29.87
C HIS A 80 18.11 -26.52 29.13
N TYR A 81 18.45 -25.23 29.11
CA TYR A 81 19.82 -24.78 28.86
C TYR A 81 20.52 -24.55 30.20
N ASN A 82 21.69 -25.15 30.40
CA ASN A 82 22.57 -24.89 31.53
C ASN A 82 23.70 -23.95 31.10
N LEU A 83 23.99 -22.94 31.92
CA LEU A 83 25.25 -22.17 31.92
C LEU A 83 25.80 -22.15 33.37
N PRO A 84 27.13 -22.06 33.56
CA PRO A 84 27.79 -22.35 34.84
C PRO A 84 27.77 -21.16 35.84
N PRO A 85 28.11 -21.40 37.12
CA PRO A 85 27.92 -20.43 38.20
C PRO A 85 29.20 -19.67 38.62
N ASP A 86 29.01 -18.42 39.03
CA ASP A 86 29.77 -17.59 39.98
C ASP A 86 28.85 -16.37 40.28
N GLY A 87 28.78 -15.71 41.44
CA GLY A 87 29.39 -15.88 42.75
C GLY A 87 29.07 -14.64 43.62
N ALA A 88 29.00 -14.77 44.96
CA ALA A 88 28.88 -13.71 45.98
C ALA A 88 27.53 -12.96 46.23
N ASN A 89 26.87 -13.36 47.32
CA ASN A 89 26.30 -12.55 48.42
C ASN A 89 25.95 -11.05 48.25
N ILE A 90 24.74 -10.66 48.69
CA ILE A 90 24.41 -9.74 49.81
C ILE A 90 22.87 -9.80 50.01
N HIS A 91 22.30 -10.41 51.06
CA HIS A 91 22.12 -9.98 52.47
C HIS A 91 20.93 -9.00 52.74
N VAL A 92 19.93 -9.51 53.48
CA VAL A 92 18.92 -8.80 54.33
C VAL A 92 17.92 -7.86 53.60
N GLY A 93 16.62 -7.89 53.87
CA GLY A 93 15.82 -8.74 54.76
C GLY A 93 14.34 -8.30 54.78
N GLY A 94 13.45 -9.12 55.35
CA GLY A 94 12.02 -8.82 55.39
C GLY A 94 11.22 -9.98 56.00
N GLY A 95 11.10 -10.00 57.33
CA GLY A 95 10.33 -11.01 58.06
C GLY A 95 9.02 -10.47 58.61
N GLY A 96 8.03 -11.35 58.77
CA GLY A 96 6.72 -11.10 59.40
C GLY A 96 5.54 -11.25 58.43
N GLY A 97 4.52 -12.08 58.70
CA GLY A 97 4.38 -13.06 59.79
C GLY A 97 2.92 -13.52 59.97
N GLY A 98 2.73 -14.80 60.35
CA GLY A 98 1.45 -15.41 60.75
C GLY A 98 0.47 -15.78 59.60
N GLY A 99 -0.29 -16.88 59.67
CA GLY A 99 -0.32 -17.98 60.64
C GLY A 99 -1.56 -18.87 60.47
N GLY A 100 -1.48 -20.15 60.86
CA GLY A 100 -2.58 -21.15 60.85
C GLY A 100 -2.91 -21.75 59.46
N ASP A 101 -3.26 -23.03 59.29
CA ASP A 101 -3.40 -24.16 60.23
C ASP A 101 -3.05 -25.51 59.56
N GLU A 102 -2.64 -26.50 60.36
CA GLU A 102 -2.47 -27.94 60.06
C GLU A 102 -3.69 -28.76 60.60
N PRO A 103 -3.77 -30.12 60.58
CA PRO A 103 -2.87 -31.20 60.09
C PRO A 103 -3.55 -32.02 58.93
N ALA A 104 -3.33 -33.30 58.58
CA ALA A 104 -2.58 -34.46 59.13
C ALA A 104 -2.19 -35.45 57.98
N ALA A 105 -1.15 -36.29 58.08
CA ALA A 105 -1.08 -37.67 58.64
C ALA A 105 -1.98 -38.72 57.92
N VAL A 106 -1.64 -40.00 57.64
CA VAL A 106 -0.55 -40.98 57.92
C VAL A 106 -0.42 -41.88 56.65
N GLY A 107 0.65 -42.60 56.27
CA GLY A 107 2.00 -42.91 56.78
C GLY A 107 2.48 -44.31 56.29
N ALA A 108 3.51 -44.90 56.93
CA ALA A 108 4.10 -46.25 56.68
C ALA A 108 4.82 -46.47 55.31
N ALA A 109 6.14 -46.67 55.22
CA ALA A 109 7.00 -47.80 55.68
C ALA A 109 6.99 -49.03 54.71
N ALA A 110 8.09 -49.73 54.40
CA ALA A 110 9.54 -49.57 54.67
C ALA A 110 10.38 -50.60 53.86
N VAL A 111 11.69 -50.69 54.15
CA VAL A 111 12.62 -51.84 54.00
C VAL A 111 13.62 -51.86 52.80
N VAL A 112 14.91 -51.87 53.19
CA VAL A 112 16.21 -51.97 52.46
C VAL A 112 16.99 -53.11 53.15
N PRO A 113 17.67 -54.08 52.48
CA PRO A 113 18.85 -53.92 51.58
C PRO A 113 18.78 -54.86 50.33
N GLY A 114 19.81 -55.14 49.50
CA GLY A 114 21.24 -54.78 49.40
C GLY A 114 21.93 -55.53 48.23
N GLY A 115 23.20 -55.22 47.91
CA GLY A 115 23.97 -55.87 46.80
C GLY A 115 24.56 -57.25 47.18
N PRO A 116 25.69 -57.73 46.59
CA PRO A 116 26.58 -57.11 45.59
C PRO A 116 27.05 -58.07 44.43
N GLY A 117 27.96 -57.62 43.56
CA GLY A 117 28.91 -58.51 42.84
C GLY A 117 28.97 -58.42 41.29
N GLY A 118 30.19 -58.29 40.74
CA GLY A 118 30.56 -58.81 39.41
C GLY A 118 31.29 -60.17 39.57
N PRO A 119 32.08 -60.69 38.58
CA PRO A 119 32.42 -60.16 37.24
C PRO A 119 32.13 -61.16 36.09
N GLY A 120 32.54 -60.89 34.84
CA GLY A 120 32.55 -61.87 33.74
C GLY A 120 32.63 -61.26 32.34
N ALA A 121 33.34 -61.90 31.40
CA ALA A 121 33.72 -61.32 30.10
C ALA A 121 33.25 -62.15 28.88
N VAL A 122 33.75 -61.79 27.67
CA VAL A 122 33.55 -62.40 26.33
C VAL A 122 32.26 -61.96 25.60
N GLY A 123 32.27 -61.49 24.34
CA GLY A 123 33.38 -61.14 23.45
C GLY A 123 32.98 -60.91 21.98
N LEU A 124 33.69 -59.98 21.30
CA LEU A 124 33.90 -59.87 19.83
C LEU A 124 32.71 -59.83 18.83
N ALA A 125 32.50 -58.64 18.25
CA ALA A 125 32.67 -58.37 16.81
C ALA A 125 32.73 -56.84 16.59
N GLY A 126 33.73 -56.33 15.88
CA GLY A 126 34.03 -54.89 15.84
C GLY A 126 33.76 -54.20 14.50
N LEU A 127 33.77 -52.87 14.53
CA LEU A 127 34.07 -52.02 13.37
C LEU A 127 34.92 -50.81 13.85
N GLU A 128 35.97 -50.46 13.12
CA GLU A 128 37.00 -49.50 13.56
C GLU A 128 36.55 -48.03 13.58
N MET A 129 37.13 -47.26 14.50
CA MET A 129 37.28 -45.81 14.31
C MET A 129 38.55 -45.52 13.50
N ARG A 130 38.47 -44.61 12.53
CA ARG A 130 39.64 -43.86 12.02
C ARG A 130 39.47 -42.36 12.26
N LEU A 131 40.62 -41.71 12.42
CA LEU A 131 40.78 -40.34 12.91
C LEU A 131 40.44 -39.27 11.86
N ARG A 132 40.26 -38.04 12.35
CA ARG A 132 40.09 -36.80 11.57
C ARG A 132 41.20 -36.63 10.52
N GLU A 133 40.80 -36.16 9.34
CA GLU A 133 41.64 -35.37 8.44
C GLU A 133 41.09 -33.93 8.38
N GLU A 134 41.96 -32.94 8.15
CA GLU A 134 41.57 -31.52 8.02
C GLU A 134 41.01 -31.21 6.62
N PRO A 135 40.07 -30.26 6.49
CA PRO A 135 39.55 -29.85 5.18
C PRO A 135 40.58 -29.01 4.39
N ALA A 136 40.76 -29.36 3.12
CA ALA A 136 41.67 -28.67 2.20
C ALA A 136 41.26 -27.21 1.91
N PRO A 137 42.22 -26.31 1.59
CA PRO A 137 41.94 -24.90 1.31
C PRO A 137 41.14 -24.71 0.00
N PRO A 138 40.37 -23.61 -0.12
CA PRO A 138 39.45 -23.39 -1.24
C PRO A 138 40.18 -23.16 -2.59
N PRO A 139 39.57 -23.57 -3.72
CA PRO A 139 40.14 -23.39 -5.05
C PRO A 139 40.20 -21.91 -5.47
N ARG A 140 41.21 -21.58 -6.28
CA ARG A 140 41.45 -20.22 -6.78
C ARG A 140 40.39 -19.77 -7.81
N PRO A 141 40.17 -18.46 -8.00
CA PRO A 141 39.19 -17.96 -8.96
C PRO A 141 39.50 -18.37 -10.40
N TRP A 142 38.44 -18.68 -11.16
CA TRP A 142 38.51 -18.94 -12.60
C TRP A 142 39.05 -17.71 -13.36
N LYS A 143 40.02 -17.92 -14.26
CA LYS A 143 40.45 -16.90 -15.23
C LYS A 143 39.64 -17.06 -16.51
N ARG A 144 39.13 -15.95 -17.05
CA ARG A 144 38.56 -15.93 -18.41
C ARG A 144 39.65 -16.29 -19.44
N PRO A 145 39.35 -17.11 -20.47
CA PRO A 145 40.18 -17.18 -21.67
C PRO A 145 40.27 -15.81 -22.35
N LYS A 146 41.35 -15.59 -23.10
CA LYS A 146 41.39 -14.51 -24.10
C LYS A 146 40.67 -15.00 -25.34
N GLU A 147 39.85 -14.15 -25.94
CA GLU A 147 39.44 -14.33 -27.33
C GLU A 147 40.56 -13.80 -28.23
N GLU A 148 40.81 -14.51 -29.32
CA GLU A 148 41.83 -14.19 -30.32
C GLU A 148 41.17 -13.37 -31.44
N GLU A 149 41.90 -12.38 -31.96
CA GLU A 149 41.45 -11.54 -33.08
C GLU A 149 41.62 -12.31 -34.40
N GLU A 150 40.53 -12.55 -35.13
CA GLU A 150 40.60 -12.91 -36.56
C GLU A 150 39.92 -11.83 -37.42
N GLU A 151 40.69 -11.24 -38.33
CA GLU A 151 40.18 -10.42 -39.43
C GLU A 151 39.44 -11.31 -40.44
N GLU A 152 38.27 -10.89 -40.92
CA GLU A 152 37.94 -11.16 -42.32
C GLU A 152 37.21 -9.98 -42.99
N LYS A 153 37.42 -9.83 -44.31
CA LYS A 153 37.12 -8.62 -45.09
C LYS A 153 35.98 -8.84 -46.09
N GLY A 154 35.18 -7.79 -46.28
CA GLY A 154 34.27 -7.61 -47.41
C GLY A 154 32.81 -7.96 -47.09
N GLY A 155 31.81 -7.28 -47.64
CA GLY A 155 31.83 -6.18 -48.61
C GLY A 155 30.51 -6.13 -49.39
N THR A 156 30.13 -4.93 -49.87
CA THR A 156 28.81 -4.57 -50.48
C THR A 156 27.64 -4.50 -49.48
N GLY A 157 26.72 -3.53 -49.54
CA GLY A 157 26.63 -2.34 -50.41
C GLY A 157 25.17 -2.00 -50.75
N GLY A 158 24.58 -1.00 -50.10
CA GLY A 158 23.14 -0.68 -50.27
C GLY A 158 22.65 0.59 -49.58
N ASP A 159 22.75 1.71 -50.31
CA ASP A 159 21.90 2.93 -50.27
C ASP A 159 21.50 3.58 -48.91
N HIS A 160 22.39 4.43 -48.39
CA HIS A 160 22.05 5.46 -47.39
C HIS A 160 21.66 6.79 -48.07
N THR A 161 20.40 6.99 -48.46
CA THR A 161 19.90 8.34 -48.86
C THR A 161 18.51 8.71 -48.36
N SER A 162 17.77 7.79 -47.72
CA SER A 162 16.43 8.05 -47.15
C SER A 162 16.43 8.39 -45.65
N GLN A 163 17.51 8.08 -44.93
CA GLN A 163 17.60 8.17 -43.47
C GLN A 163 18.00 9.57 -42.97
N GLU A 164 18.92 10.27 -43.65
CA GLU A 164 19.37 11.63 -43.26
C GLU A 164 18.24 12.67 -43.29
N ARG A 165 17.21 12.47 -44.12
CA ARG A 165 16.04 13.37 -44.20
C ARG A 165 15.07 13.21 -43.02
N ALA A 166 15.12 12.09 -42.30
CA ALA A 166 14.35 11.90 -41.06
C ALA A 166 15.07 12.57 -39.88
N GLU A 167 16.39 12.43 -39.79
CA GLU A 167 17.20 12.99 -38.71
C GLU A 167 17.27 14.53 -38.72
N ALA A 168 17.19 15.15 -39.91
CA ALA A 168 17.16 16.61 -40.05
C ALA A 168 15.92 17.28 -39.39
N ARG A 169 14.81 16.56 -39.20
CA ARG A 169 13.60 17.09 -38.52
C ARG A 169 13.63 16.93 -37.01
N LEU A 170 14.51 16.08 -36.46
CA LEU A 170 14.68 15.88 -35.02
C LEU A 170 15.54 16.96 -34.36
N ARG A 171 16.36 17.70 -35.14
CA ARG A 171 17.30 18.72 -34.62
C ARG A 171 16.69 20.11 -34.33
N ILE A 172 15.36 20.24 -34.30
CA ILE A 172 14.67 21.52 -34.07
C ILE A 172 13.97 21.57 -32.70
N TRP A 173 13.85 20.45 -31.99
CA TRP A 173 13.16 20.34 -30.69
C TRP A 173 14.08 20.05 -29.51
N ASP A 174 15.38 20.35 -29.65
CA ASP A 174 16.39 20.15 -28.61
C ASP A 174 17.26 21.40 -28.43
N GLN A 175 16.62 22.50 -28.03
CA GLN A 175 17.30 23.73 -27.58
C GLN A 175 16.61 24.24 -26.31
N GLY A 176 17.08 23.76 -25.15
CA GLY A 176 16.44 24.00 -23.86
C GLY A 176 17.26 23.58 -22.64
N HIS A 177 18.51 24.03 -22.56
CA HIS A 177 19.42 23.91 -21.39
C HIS A 177 20.07 22.55 -21.10
N ASP A 178 21.02 22.16 -21.96
CA ASP A 178 22.28 21.59 -21.45
C ASP A 178 23.28 22.71 -21.13
N LEU A 179 24.09 22.51 -20.09
CA LEU A 179 25.33 23.25 -19.86
C LEU A 179 26.47 22.35 -20.33
N ASP A 180 27.21 22.78 -21.35
CA ASP A 180 28.28 21.97 -21.96
C ASP A 180 29.34 21.51 -20.93
N PRO A 181 29.76 20.23 -20.96
CA PRO A 181 30.97 19.80 -20.28
C PRO A 181 32.23 20.33 -21.01
N PRO A 182 33.32 20.65 -20.30
CA PRO A 182 34.56 21.05 -20.95
C PRO A 182 35.19 19.88 -21.73
N ALA A 183 35.78 20.21 -22.89
CA ALA A 183 36.28 19.24 -23.86
C ALA A 183 37.35 18.28 -23.31
N GLU A 184 37.24 17.00 -23.65
CA GLU A 184 38.27 15.98 -23.37
C GLU A 184 39.46 16.13 -24.33
N GLU A 185 40.61 16.55 -23.79
CA GLU A 185 41.89 16.49 -24.48
C GLU A 185 42.51 15.09 -24.29
N GLN A 186 42.83 14.39 -25.38
CA GLN A 186 43.26 12.99 -25.36
C GLN A 186 44.65 12.77 -24.71
N HIS A 187 44.69 12.65 -23.38
CA HIS A 187 45.89 12.28 -22.65
C HIS A 187 45.88 10.83 -22.16
N ARG A 188 46.76 10.05 -22.79
CA ARG A 188 47.11 8.64 -22.52
C ARG A 188 47.30 8.38 -21.02
N ALA A 189 46.31 7.77 -20.37
CA ALA A 189 46.30 7.56 -18.93
C ALA A 189 47.42 6.61 -18.46
N LYS A 190 48.38 7.15 -17.69
CA LYS A 190 49.12 6.36 -16.71
C LYS A 190 48.20 6.09 -15.54
N VAL A 191 48.22 4.85 -15.02
CA VAL A 191 47.44 4.46 -13.84
C VAL A 191 47.80 5.35 -12.65
N LEU A 192 46.83 6.12 -12.16
CA LEU A 192 46.85 6.85 -10.91
C LEU A 192 45.73 6.28 -10.01
N PRO A 193 45.90 6.33 -8.66
CA PRO A 193 45.02 5.59 -7.76
C PRO A 193 43.63 6.19 -7.68
N GLU A 194 42.63 5.34 -7.44
CA GLU A 194 41.22 5.72 -7.25
C GLU A 194 41.09 6.82 -6.18
N SER A 195 40.60 7.99 -6.61
CA SER A 195 40.12 9.01 -5.68
C SER A 195 38.87 8.48 -4.99
N ARG A 196 38.97 8.14 -3.70
CA ARG A 196 37.82 7.76 -2.88
C ARG A 196 36.72 8.82 -3.03
N SER A 197 35.55 8.41 -3.49
CA SER A 197 34.33 9.19 -3.23
C SER A 197 34.19 9.37 -1.71
N PRO A 198 33.73 10.53 -1.22
CA PRO A 198 33.47 10.72 0.21
C PRO A 198 32.62 9.58 0.76
N ASP A 199 32.83 9.19 2.02
CA ASP A 199 31.93 8.24 2.66
C ASP A 199 30.51 8.84 2.62
N PRO A 200 29.49 8.10 2.16
CA PRO A 200 28.11 8.58 2.22
C PRO A 200 27.77 9.19 3.58
N GLN A 201 28.25 8.58 4.67
CA GLN A 201 27.98 9.00 6.04
C GLN A 201 28.63 10.36 6.40
N GLU A 202 29.81 10.69 5.85
CA GLU A 202 30.41 12.03 5.96
C GLU A 202 29.55 13.07 5.25
N SER A 203 29.03 12.75 4.05
CA SER A 203 28.19 13.67 3.27
C SER A 203 26.81 13.92 3.90
N MET A 204 26.29 12.97 4.69
CA MET A 204 25.00 13.07 5.37
C MET A 204 25.04 13.92 6.63
N GLY A 205 26.17 14.01 7.32
CA GLY A 205 26.24 14.61 8.66
C GLY A 205 25.21 13.99 9.62
N ASP A 206 24.54 14.83 10.42
CA ASP A 206 23.55 14.41 11.41
C ASP A 206 22.20 13.94 10.81
N LEU A 207 21.96 14.16 9.52
CA LEU A 207 20.66 14.03 8.87
C LEU A 207 20.01 12.65 9.07
N HIS A 208 20.82 11.59 9.01
CA HIS A 208 20.39 10.20 9.19
C HIS A 208 20.02 9.86 10.64
N THR A 209 20.57 10.58 11.62
CA THR A 209 20.28 10.42 13.07
C THR A 209 19.25 11.42 13.61
N ARG A 210 18.96 12.48 12.85
CA ARG A 210 18.17 13.63 13.31
C ARG A 210 16.77 13.23 13.78
N THR A 211 16.43 13.65 15.00
CA THR A 211 15.10 13.52 15.58
C THR A 211 14.23 14.74 15.28
N THR A 212 12.94 14.55 15.04
CA THR A 212 11.97 15.62 14.77
C THR A 212 10.79 15.55 15.73
N ARG A 213 10.41 16.69 16.32
CA ARG A 213 9.21 16.80 17.15
C ARG A 213 8.01 17.21 16.31
N LEU A 214 6.94 16.42 16.32
CA LEU A 214 5.68 16.79 15.68
C LEU A 214 5.11 18.08 16.30
N GLN A 215 4.69 18.99 15.42
CA GLN A 215 4.04 20.23 15.81
C GLN A 215 2.52 20.05 15.80
N GLU A 216 1.82 20.78 16.66
CA GLU A 216 0.35 20.81 16.64
C GLU A 216 -0.16 21.65 15.47
N ASP A 217 -1.09 21.09 14.70
CA ASP A 217 -1.76 21.82 13.62
C ASP A 217 -2.83 22.75 14.20
N ARG A 218 -2.62 24.06 14.00
CA ARG A 218 -3.51 25.13 14.46
C ARG A 218 -4.39 25.69 13.32
N THR A 219 -4.38 25.06 12.16
CA THR A 219 -5.14 25.49 10.98
C THR A 219 -6.65 25.46 11.30
N PRO A 220 -7.37 26.58 11.18
CA PRO A 220 -8.78 26.62 11.51
C PRO A 220 -9.62 26.07 10.34
N TYR A 221 -9.68 24.75 10.20
CA TYR A 221 -10.37 24.06 9.10
C TYR A 221 -11.90 24.28 9.06
N PHE A 222 -12.50 24.57 10.21
CA PHE A 222 -13.93 24.82 10.33
C PHE A 222 -14.24 26.29 10.64
N VAL A 223 -15.48 26.70 10.40
CA VAL A 223 -16.01 28.03 10.72
C VAL A 223 -17.44 27.91 11.23
N ARG A 224 -17.83 28.73 12.23
CA ARG A 224 -19.23 28.85 12.62
C ARG A 224 -19.88 29.93 11.77
N THR A 225 -20.94 29.55 11.05
CA THR A 225 -21.77 30.49 10.27
C THR A 225 -22.50 31.49 11.17
N LYS A 226 -23.00 32.60 10.61
CA LYS A 226 -23.83 33.59 11.34
C LYS A 226 -25.05 32.97 12.04
N ALA A 227 -25.54 31.85 11.52
CA ALA A 227 -26.67 31.11 12.07
C ALA A 227 -26.25 29.94 12.99
N GLY A 228 -24.97 29.84 13.36
CA GLY A 228 -24.45 28.94 14.40
C GLY A 228 -23.98 27.56 13.95
N ALA A 229 -24.24 27.16 12.70
CA ALA A 229 -23.76 25.88 12.16
C ALA A 229 -22.23 25.88 11.98
N LEU A 230 -21.57 24.81 12.43
CA LEU A 230 -20.15 24.55 12.20
C LEU A 230 -19.98 23.91 10.82
N CYS A 231 -19.19 24.53 9.95
CA CYS A 231 -19.03 24.11 8.55
C CYS A 231 -17.56 24.04 8.17
N PHE A 232 -17.17 23.03 7.38
CA PHE A 232 -15.82 22.88 6.86
C PHE A 232 -15.53 23.93 5.78
N ARG A 233 -14.44 24.71 5.92
CA ARG A 233 -14.22 25.92 5.12
C ARG A 233 -14.08 25.65 3.62
N GLN A 234 -13.31 24.63 3.23
CA GLN A 234 -13.08 24.34 1.82
C GLN A 234 -14.32 23.71 1.15
N GLY A 235 -15.09 22.92 1.90
CA GLY A 235 -16.27 22.21 1.38
C GLY A 235 -17.59 22.97 1.49
N THR A 236 -17.62 24.18 2.04
CA THR A 236 -18.84 24.98 2.18
C THR A 236 -18.88 26.15 1.20
N GLU A 237 -20.04 26.41 0.60
CA GLU A 237 -20.26 27.61 -0.20
C GLU A 237 -20.20 28.85 0.71
N ALA A 238 -19.32 29.80 0.37
CA ALA A 238 -19.33 31.09 1.04
C ALA A 238 -20.62 31.81 0.63
N THR A 239 -21.47 32.11 1.62
CA THR A 239 -22.58 33.04 1.39
C THR A 239 -21.99 34.41 1.09
N VAL A 240 -21.89 34.73 -0.21
CA VAL A 240 -21.58 36.10 -0.65
C VAL A 240 -22.60 37.00 0.05
N PRO A 241 -22.17 38.00 0.83
CA PRO A 241 -23.10 38.98 1.37
C PRO A 241 -23.79 39.63 0.18
N ARG A 242 -25.10 39.38 0.07
CA ARG A 242 -25.94 40.20 -0.78
C ARG A 242 -26.01 41.54 -0.07
N GLU A 243 -25.08 42.44 -0.39
CA GLU A 243 -25.17 43.82 0.04
C GLU A 243 -26.54 44.35 -0.39
N GLU A 244 -27.14 45.15 0.48
CA GLU A 244 -28.46 45.71 0.26
C GLU A 244 -28.35 46.75 -0.86
N ALA A 245 -28.48 46.28 -2.10
CA ALA A 245 -28.56 47.11 -3.29
C ALA A 245 -29.81 48.00 -3.17
N GLY A 246 -29.57 49.21 -2.65
CA GLY A 246 -30.58 50.20 -2.36
C GLY A 246 -31.43 50.56 -3.58
N ASN A 247 -32.67 50.93 -3.30
CA ASN A 247 -33.68 51.31 -4.28
C ASN A 247 -33.22 52.53 -5.12
N GLY A 248 -32.72 52.30 -6.33
CA GLY A 248 -32.26 53.32 -7.27
C GLY A 248 -32.92 53.19 -8.64
N LYS A 249 -33.76 54.17 -9.02
CA LYS A 249 -34.47 54.20 -10.30
C LYS A 249 -33.51 54.42 -11.48
N ALA A 250 -33.76 53.71 -12.59
CA ALA A 250 -33.20 54.02 -13.92
C ALA A 250 -33.85 55.27 -14.54
N PRO A 251 -33.25 55.86 -15.58
CA PRO A 251 -33.86 55.75 -16.92
C PRO A 251 -32.82 55.52 -18.05
N GLY A 252 -32.98 54.50 -18.91
CA GLY A 252 -33.46 54.68 -20.32
C GLY A 252 -32.27 54.53 -21.31
N VAL A 253 -32.37 54.11 -22.58
CA VAL A 253 -33.45 53.64 -23.49
C VAL A 253 -32.78 52.63 -24.49
N GLY A 254 -33.53 51.66 -25.08
CA GLY A 254 -33.02 50.69 -26.09
C GLY A 254 -33.06 51.23 -27.55
N PRO A 255 -33.26 50.41 -28.62
CA PRO A 255 -33.41 48.94 -28.67
C PRO A 255 -32.71 48.21 -29.88
N SER A 256 -32.67 46.87 -29.89
CA SER A 256 -32.98 45.97 -31.05
C SER A 256 -32.59 44.50 -30.78
N GLY A 257 -33.32 43.55 -31.37
CA GLY A 257 -33.05 42.08 -31.31
C GLY A 257 -32.85 41.50 -32.73
N PRO A 258 -33.11 40.20 -33.02
CA PRO A 258 -33.77 39.19 -32.17
C PRO A 258 -33.16 37.75 -32.17
N GLY A 259 -33.66 36.88 -31.29
CA GLY A 259 -33.90 35.45 -31.61
C GLY A 259 -33.10 34.36 -30.87
N GLY A 260 -33.80 33.38 -30.27
CA GLY A 260 -33.27 32.01 -30.12
C GLY A 260 -33.08 31.39 -28.71
N GLN A 261 -34.08 31.42 -27.82
CA GLN A 261 -34.03 30.57 -26.60
C GLN A 261 -34.51 29.13 -26.86
N ARG A 262 -33.78 28.13 -26.35
CA ARG A 262 -34.30 26.76 -26.10
C ARG A 262 -34.03 26.35 -24.65
N ARG A 263 -35.04 25.79 -23.99
CA ARG A 263 -35.00 25.28 -22.60
C ARG A 263 -34.81 23.76 -22.58
N PRO A 264 -34.08 23.18 -21.61
CA PRO A 264 -34.22 21.76 -21.27
C PRO A 264 -35.48 21.51 -20.43
N LEU A 265 -36.09 20.32 -20.58
CA LEU A 265 -37.29 19.91 -19.85
C LEU A 265 -36.96 19.51 -18.40
N GLN A 266 -37.87 19.83 -17.47
CA GLN A 266 -37.90 19.27 -16.13
C GLN A 266 -39.16 18.39 -16.02
N GLN A 267 -38.98 17.06 -15.94
CA GLN A 267 -40.09 16.12 -15.93
C GLN A 267 -40.74 16.06 -14.54
N GLN A 268 -42.03 16.37 -14.50
CA GLN A 268 -42.80 16.57 -13.28
C GLN A 268 -43.49 15.27 -12.86
N GLN A 269 -43.01 14.61 -11.81
CA GLN A 269 -43.75 13.50 -11.19
C GLN A 269 -44.96 14.06 -10.43
N ARG A 270 -46.16 13.61 -10.83
CA ARG A 270 -47.45 13.98 -10.23
C ARG A 270 -47.71 13.16 -8.97
N THR A 271 -48.15 13.82 -7.90
CA THR A 271 -48.95 13.21 -6.82
C THR A 271 -50.27 13.95 -6.72
N GLY A 272 -51.38 13.23 -6.85
CA GLY A 272 -52.73 13.81 -6.93
C GLY A 272 -53.28 14.34 -5.61
N SER A 273 -54.40 15.06 -5.68
CA SER A 273 -55.06 15.71 -4.55
C SER A 273 -56.58 15.49 -4.55
N ALA A 274 -57.17 15.56 -3.34
CA ALA A 274 -58.60 15.58 -2.98
C ALA A 274 -59.20 14.21 -2.52
N SER A 275 -60.10 14.14 -1.52
CA SER A 275 -60.46 15.06 -0.41
C SER A 275 -61.54 14.41 0.49
N THR A 276 -61.44 14.48 1.83
CA THR A 276 -62.57 14.30 2.78
C THR A 276 -62.25 14.90 4.17
N SER A 277 -63.24 14.98 5.07
CA SER A 277 -63.41 16.07 6.05
C SER A 277 -63.22 15.75 7.55
N GLY A 278 -62.52 16.66 8.26
CA GLY A 278 -62.66 16.99 9.70
C GLY A 278 -62.16 15.97 10.76
N PRO A 279 -62.16 16.33 12.07
CA PRO A 279 -62.13 17.67 12.69
C PRO A 279 -60.89 17.92 13.59
N LEU A 280 -60.85 19.12 14.20
CA LEU A 280 -59.82 19.70 15.08
C LEU A 280 -59.08 18.73 16.03
N ARG A 281 -57.74 18.75 16.01
CA ARG A 281 -56.88 18.32 17.14
C ARG A 281 -55.66 19.23 17.30
N ALA A 282 -55.20 19.39 18.55
CA ALA A 282 -54.32 20.48 18.96
C ALA A 282 -52.91 20.45 18.31
N LYS A 283 -52.40 21.65 17.97
CA LYS A 283 -50.99 21.84 17.57
C LYS A 283 -50.07 21.76 18.80
N PRO A 284 -49.11 20.83 18.89
CA PRO A 284 -47.99 21.02 19.80
C PRO A 284 -47.10 22.14 19.25
N ARG A 285 -47.01 23.26 19.97
CA ARG A 285 -46.05 24.34 19.69
C ARG A 285 -44.63 23.89 20.09
N SER A 286 -44.04 22.94 19.38
CA SER A 286 -42.59 22.81 19.41
C SER A 286 -42.00 23.98 18.62
N ARG A 287 -41.16 24.80 19.27
CA ARG A 287 -40.31 25.77 18.58
C ARG A 287 -39.27 24.97 17.80
N GLY A 288 -39.62 24.55 16.59
CA GLY A 288 -38.67 23.93 15.66
C GLY A 288 -37.53 24.91 15.39
N LYS A 289 -36.40 24.70 16.07
CA LYS A 289 -35.14 25.37 15.73
C LYS A 289 -34.87 25.04 14.26
N ARG A 290 -34.99 26.05 13.38
CA ARG A 290 -34.76 25.90 11.94
C ARG A 290 -33.36 25.31 11.79
N LEU A 291 -33.26 24.04 11.37
CA LEU A 291 -32.01 23.30 11.40
C LEU A 291 -31.04 23.95 10.41
N VAL A 292 -30.10 24.72 10.93
CA VAL A 292 -29.13 25.45 10.13
C VAL A 292 -28.15 24.43 9.58
N LYS A 293 -28.27 24.16 8.29
CA LYS A 293 -27.39 23.25 7.57
C LYS A 293 -26.35 24.07 6.80
N CYS A 294 -25.13 23.53 6.73
CA CYS A 294 -24.12 24.01 5.80
C CYS A 294 -24.57 23.74 4.35
N VAL A 295 -24.21 24.61 3.42
CA VAL A 295 -24.45 24.40 1.97
C VAL A 295 -23.14 23.87 1.39
N CYS A 296 -23.14 22.61 0.96
CA CYS A 296 -21.92 21.94 0.54
C CYS A 296 -21.61 22.23 -0.92
N ARG A 297 -20.33 22.52 -1.20
CA ARG A 297 -19.81 22.59 -2.58
C ARG A 297 -19.88 21.22 -3.24
N PRO A 298 -19.95 21.16 -4.58
CA PRO A 298 -19.73 19.92 -5.33
C PRO A 298 -18.46 19.20 -4.84
N GLY A 299 -18.57 17.88 -4.62
CA GLY A 299 -17.49 17.06 -4.06
C GLY A 299 -17.54 16.85 -2.54
N TRP A 300 -18.38 17.59 -1.80
CA TRP A 300 -18.42 17.56 -0.33
C TRP A 300 -19.81 17.24 0.22
N HIS A 301 -19.84 16.48 1.31
CA HIS A 301 -21.04 15.83 1.85
C HIS A 301 -21.13 15.91 3.38
N GLY A 302 -22.28 15.48 3.91
CA GLY A 302 -22.56 15.41 5.34
C GLY A 302 -22.99 16.75 5.95
N PRO A 303 -23.45 16.75 7.21
CA PRO A 303 -24.04 17.93 7.87
C PRO A 303 -23.05 19.09 8.05
N TYR A 304 -21.75 18.80 8.04
CA TYR A 304 -20.64 19.75 8.20
C TYR A 304 -19.93 20.10 6.88
N CYS A 305 -20.36 19.51 5.75
CA CYS A 305 -19.72 19.62 4.44
C CYS A 305 -18.22 19.29 4.40
N GLY A 306 -17.76 18.36 5.24
CA GLY A 306 -16.35 17.96 5.36
C GLY A 306 -16.04 16.51 4.95
N VAL A 307 -17.04 15.75 4.49
CA VAL A 307 -16.84 14.38 3.98
C VAL A 307 -16.68 14.45 2.45
N PRO A 308 -15.53 14.10 1.85
CA PRO A 308 -15.36 14.14 0.40
C PRO A 308 -16.10 12.98 -0.29
N THR A 309 -16.47 13.14 -1.57
CA THR A 309 -17.20 12.14 -2.38
C THR A 309 -16.62 10.73 -2.27
N MET A 310 -15.29 10.58 -2.31
CA MET A 310 -14.60 9.30 -2.17
C MET A 310 -14.90 8.58 -0.83
N VAL A 311 -15.01 9.33 0.28
CA VAL A 311 -15.38 8.77 1.59
C VAL A 311 -16.89 8.55 1.68
N TYR A 312 -17.70 9.45 1.12
CA TYR A 312 -19.16 9.29 1.09
C TYR A 312 -19.59 8.00 0.37
N HIS A 313 -18.93 7.66 -0.75
CA HIS A 313 -19.16 6.43 -1.53
C HIS A 313 -18.22 5.25 -1.16
N SER A 314 -17.59 5.27 0.01
CA SER A 314 -16.76 4.15 0.51
C SER A 314 -17.58 2.99 1.11
N ASN A 315 -16.89 1.99 1.66
CA ASN A 315 -17.45 0.92 2.51
C ASN A 315 -17.44 1.26 4.03
N LEU A 316 -17.11 2.51 4.44
CA LEU A 316 -17.05 2.89 5.87
C LEU A 316 -18.38 2.59 6.59
N PRO A 317 -18.41 1.79 7.68
CA PRO A 317 -19.65 1.35 8.34
C PRO A 317 -20.27 2.39 9.31
N THR A 318 -19.62 3.53 9.51
CA THR A 318 -19.95 4.51 10.57
C THR A 318 -20.18 5.93 10.06
N LYS A 319 -20.47 6.11 8.76
CA LYS A 319 -20.61 7.42 8.08
C LYS A 319 -21.59 8.38 8.77
N GLU A 320 -22.65 7.85 9.36
CA GLU A 320 -23.71 8.60 10.05
C GLU A 320 -23.26 9.19 11.39
N ARG A 321 -22.13 8.69 11.93
CA ARG A 321 -21.57 9.06 13.25
C ARG A 321 -20.33 9.94 13.15
N LEU A 322 -19.98 10.40 11.94
CA LEU A 322 -18.77 11.19 11.71
C LEU A 322 -18.89 12.59 12.34
N THR A 323 -17.94 12.91 13.23
CA THR A 323 -17.88 14.20 13.95
C THR A 323 -16.57 14.95 13.66
N PRO A 324 -16.62 16.25 13.31
CA PRO A 324 -15.44 17.10 13.24
C PRO A 324 -14.68 17.11 14.56
N ARG A 325 -13.35 17.08 14.48
CA ARG A 325 -12.46 17.21 15.62
C ARG A 325 -12.20 18.67 15.97
N GLU A 326 -12.05 18.97 17.26
CA GLU A 326 -11.58 20.28 17.73
C GLU A 326 -10.08 20.44 17.49
N THR A 327 -9.29 19.41 17.83
CA THR A 327 -7.86 19.29 17.52
C THR A 327 -7.64 18.27 16.40
N PRO A 328 -7.13 18.69 15.22
CA PRO A 328 -6.74 17.78 14.15
C PRO A 328 -5.78 16.69 14.64
N ARG A 329 -5.92 15.48 14.09
CA ARG A 329 -4.87 14.45 14.20
C ARG A 329 -3.63 14.97 13.46
N ARG A 330 -2.46 14.38 13.67
CA ARG A 330 -1.29 14.64 12.82
C ARG A 330 -1.04 13.43 11.94
N LEU A 331 -0.60 13.66 10.72
CA LEU A 331 -0.45 12.60 9.72
C LEU A 331 1.03 12.43 9.36
N ILE A 332 1.52 11.20 9.56
CA ILE A 332 2.86 10.74 9.25
C ILE A 332 2.78 9.83 8.02
N ASN A 333 3.42 10.22 6.90
CA ASN A 333 3.46 9.40 5.69
C ASN A 333 4.86 8.80 5.49
N ALA A 334 4.94 7.47 5.53
CA ALA A 334 6.16 6.69 5.37
C ALA A 334 6.28 6.15 3.94
N ILE A 335 7.45 6.33 3.34
CA ILE A 335 7.70 6.11 1.91
C ILE A 335 9.09 5.48 1.71
N ASN A 336 9.16 4.40 0.96
CA ASN A 336 10.42 3.91 0.40
C ASN A 336 10.66 4.55 -0.97
N VAL A 337 11.87 5.04 -1.24
CA VAL A 337 12.26 5.59 -2.55
C VAL A 337 13.43 4.82 -3.17
N ASN A 338 13.30 4.47 -4.44
CA ASN A 338 14.39 3.98 -5.27
C ASN A 338 14.83 5.07 -6.25
N HIS A 339 14.03 5.32 -7.28
CA HIS A 339 14.27 6.34 -8.31
C HIS A 339 12.99 7.02 -8.84
N GLU A 340 11.87 6.85 -8.13
CA GLU A 340 10.54 7.41 -8.39
C GLU A 340 10.45 8.93 -8.11
N PHE A 341 11.49 9.71 -8.44
CA PHE A 341 11.65 11.09 -7.97
C PHE A 341 10.54 12.04 -8.43
N ASP A 342 10.01 11.84 -9.64
CA ASP A 342 8.96 12.68 -10.23
C ASP A 342 7.59 12.41 -9.58
N LEU A 343 7.31 11.12 -9.28
CA LEU A 343 6.14 10.70 -8.52
C LEU A 343 6.22 11.16 -7.06
N LEU A 344 7.42 11.11 -6.46
CA LEU A 344 7.68 11.63 -5.11
C LEU A 344 7.52 13.16 -5.05
N HIS A 345 8.00 13.90 -6.05
CA HIS A 345 7.84 15.35 -6.15
C HIS A 345 6.36 15.73 -6.29
N ALA A 346 5.61 15.07 -7.19
CA ALA A 346 4.16 15.25 -7.31
C ALA A 346 3.42 14.91 -6.00
N ARG A 347 3.79 13.81 -5.32
CA ARG A 347 3.25 13.45 -4.00
C ARG A 347 3.48 14.55 -2.96
N PHE A 348 4.68 15.12 -2.88
CA PHE A 348 4.95 16.20 -1.94
C PHE A 348 4.06 17.42 -2.22
N HIS A 349 3.85 17.79 -3.48
CA HIS A 349 2.98 18.92 -3.81
C HIS A 349 1.49 18.65 -3.50
N GLU A 350 0.98 17.44 -3.77
CA GLU A 350 -0.38 17.02 -3.45
C GLU A 350 -0.62 16.93 -1.92
N LEU A 351 0.35 16.38 -1.17
CA LEU A 351 0.16 15.96 0.21
C LEU A 351 0.69 16.90 1.29
N ARG A 352 1.66 17.80 1.01
CA ARG A 352 2.31 18.65 2.03
C ARG A 352 1.38 19.54 2.87
N GLN A 353 0.14 19.76 2.42
CA GLN A 353 -0.88 20.51 3.17
C GLN A 353 -1.68 19.64 4.16
N ALA A 354 -1.82 18.33 3.91
CA ALA A 354 -2.50 17.39 4.80
C ALA A 354 -1.52 16.65 5.72
N VAL A 355 -0.36 16.27 5.18
CA VAL A 355 0.70 15.53 5.88
C VAL A 355 1.55 16.48 6.73
N ASP A 356 1.80 16.09 7.98
CA ASP A 356 2.59 16.85 8.94
C ASP A 356 4.07 16.41 8.94
N LEU A 357 4.33 15.14 8.63
CA LEU A 357 5.68 14.58 8.55
C LEU A 357 5.78 13.50 7.46
N PHE A 358 6.85 13.55 6.67
CA PHE A 358 7.23 12.51 5.72
C PHE A 358 8.45 11.73 6.26
N LEU A 359 8.35 10.41 6.37
CA LEU A 359 9.48 9.52 6.62
C LEU A 359 9.92 8.96 5.27
N ILE A 360 11.10 9.33 4.78
CA ILE A 360 11.61 8.91 3.46
C ILE A 360 12.77 7.95 3.66
N CYS A 361 12.59 6.68 3.30
CA CYS A 361 13.63 5.65 3.34
C CYS A 361 14.35 5.51 2.01
N GLU A 362 15.66 5.66 2.05
CA GLU A 362 16.58 5.34 0.96
C GLU A 362 17.63 4.34 1.47
N SER A 363 18.01 3.39 0.61
CA SER A 363 19.10 2.47 0.88
C SER A 363 20.23 2.66 -0.11
N ASN A 364 21.47 2.45 0.32
CA ASN A 364 22.63 2.33 -0.56
C ASN A 364 22.70 0.96 -1.28
N PHE A 365 21.61 0.17 -1.26
CA PHE A 365 21.45 -1.07 -2.02
C PHE A 365 20.22 -1.06 -2.95
N THR A 366 20.31 -1.77 -4.09
CA THR A 366 19.17 -2.17 -4.93
C THR A 366 18.34 -3.26 -4.24
N ALA A 367 17.15 -3.60 -4.75
CA ALA A 367 16.35 -4.68 -4.16
C ALA A 367 16.97 -6.08 -4.38
N TYR A 368 17.94 -6.22 -5.29
CA TYR A 368 18.79 -7.41 -5.43
C TYR A 368 19.97 -7.44 -4.44
N GLY A 369 20.30 -6.30 -3.82
CA GLY A 369 21.43 -6.17 -2.90
C GLY A 369 22.76 -5.70 -3.52
N GLU A 370 22.74 -5.12 -4.72
CA GLU A 370 23.92 -4.44 -5.28
C GLU A 370 24.03 -3.01 -4.76
N ARG A 371 25.26 -2.47 -4.63
CA ARG A 371 25.48 -1.09 -4.18
C ARG A 371 24.87 -0.09 -5.18
N ARG A 372 24.21 0.96 -4.67
CA ARG A 372 23.68 2.08 -5.46
C ARG A 372 24.01 3.44 -4.83
N THR A 373 23.99 4.49 -5.65
CA THR A 373 24.15 5.88 -5.21
C THR A 373 22.92 6.38 -4.45
N LEU A 374 23.14 7.27 -3.47
CA LEU A 374 22.08 7.92 -2.70
C LEU A 374 21.53 9.15 -3.45
N SER A 375 20.81 8.87 -4.53
CA SER A 375 20.28 9.88 -5.45
C SER A 375 19.17 10.75 -4.83
N PHE A 376 18.41 10.24 -3.85
CA PHE A 376 17.49 11.06 -3.06
C PHE A 376 18.25 12.00 -2.11
N LEU A 377 19.25 11.50 -1.38
CA LEU A 377 20.12 12.34 -0.54
C LEU A 377 20.72 13.50 -1.35
N GLN A 378 21.27 13.22 -2.54
CA GLN A 378 21.84 14.25 -3.41
C GLN A 378 20.81 15.35 -3.76
N ARG A 379 19.57 14.96 -4.09
CA ARG A 379 18.45 15.89 -4.36
C ARG A 379 17.95 16.62 -3.10
N LEU A 380 18.09 16.01 -1.92
CA LEU A 380 17.75 16.63 -0.65
C LEU A 380 18.80 17.66 -0.22
N LEU A 381 20.08 17.42 -0.53
CA LEU A 381 21.18 18.32 -0.21
C LEU A 381 21.31 19.49 -1.21
N ASN A 382 21.05 19.27 -2.50
CA ASN A 382 21.17 20.30 -3.55
C ASN A 382 20.00 21.31 -3.60
N GLY A 383 19.00 21.18 -2.72
CA GLY A 383 17.87 22.11 -2.60
C GLY A 383 16.58 21.72 -3.35
N THR A 384 16.56 20.61 -4.11
CA THR A 384 15.37 20.17 -4.90
C THR A 384 14.09 20.12 -4.05
N TYR A 385 14.20 19.76 -2.78
CA TYR A 385 13.06 19.58 -1.87
C TYR A 385 12.95 20.63 -0.75
N ASP A 386 13.67 21.75 -0.80
CA ASP A 386 13.72 22.71 0.33
C ASP A 386 12.34 23.27 0.75
N TYR A 387 11.40 23.41 -0.19
CA TYR A 387 10.01 23.81 0.08
C TYR A 387 9.23 22.88 1.03
N VAL A 388 9.66 21.61 1.17
CA VAL A 388 9.05 20.58 2.03
C VAL A 388 10.05 19.94 3.01
N ARG A 389 11.35 20.20 2.88
CA ARG A 389 12.44 19.66 3.70
C ARG A 389 12.22 19.74 5.20
N HIS A 390 11.59 20.80 5.68
CA HIS A 390 11.23 20.98 7.09
C HIS A 390 10.21 19.95 7.64
N LYS A 391 9.55 19.18 6.76
CA LYS A 391 8.67 18.04 7.08
C LYS A 391 9.30 16.68 6.80
N ILE A 392 10.53 16.60 6.29
CA ILE A 392 11.17 15.34 5.92
C ILE A 392 12.06 14.84 7.05
N VAL A 393 11.87 13.58 7.45
CA VAL A 393 12.87 12.78 8.17
C VAL A 393 13.46 11.81 7.16
N TYR A 394 14.76 11.93 6.93
CA TYR A 394 15.50 11.01 6.07
C TYR A 394 15.88 9.76 6.87
N VAL A 395 15.50 8.59 6.36
CA VAL A 395 15.79 7.27 6.89
C VAL A 395 16.81 6.62 5.97
N PHE A 396 18.02 6.43 6.46
CA PHE A 396 19.09 5.80 5.70
C PHE A 396 19.22 4.34 6.12
N LEU A 397 19.06 3.43 5.16
CA LEU A 397 19.35 2.01 5.32
C LEU A 397 20.71 1.67 4.68
N ASP A 398 21.71 1.50 5.53
CA ASP A 398 23.13 1.41 5.19
C ASP A 398 23.63 -0.01 4.86
N HIS A 399 22.79 -1.02 5.16
CA HIS A 399 23.05 -2.45 5.01
C HIS A 399 21.92 -3.15 4.23
N PHE A 400 22.22 -4.33 3.68
CA PHE A 400 21.24 -5.22 3.07
C PHE A 400 20.93 -6.37 4.04
N PRO A 401 19.66 -6.78 4.21
CA PRO A 401 19.30 -7.78 5.22
C PRO A 401 19.86 -9.17 4.90
N GLU A 402 20.28 -9.88 5.95
CA GLU A 402 20.68 -11.28 5.86
C GLU A 402 19.53 -12.13 5.33
N GLY A 403 19.84 -13.11 4.46
CA GLY A 403 18.83 -13.89 3.75
C GLY A 403 18.19 -13.17 2.54
N GLY A 404 18.28 -11.85 2.44
CA GLY A 404 17.62 -11.05 1.39
C GLY A 404 18.08 -11.36 -0.04
N ARG A 405 19.28 -11.92 -0.22
CA ARG A 405 19.78 -12.36 -1.54
C ARG A 405 19.25 -13.74 -1.92
N GLN A 406 18.86 -14.56 -0.94
CA GLN A 406 18.28 -15.88 -1.14
C GLN A 406 16.76 -15.78 -1.32
N ASP A 407 16.12 -14.90 -0.56
CA ASP A 407 14.70 -14.56 -0.67
C ASP A 407 14.52 -13.04 -0.59
N GLY A 408 14.25 -12.40 -1.73
CA GLY A 408 14.07 -10.96 -1.79
C GLY A 408 12.74 -10.48 -1.18
N TRP A 409 11.81 -11.37 -0.82
CA TRP A 409 10.68 -10.98 0.02
C TRP A 409 11.14 -10.53 1.42
N ILE A 410 12.28 -11.06 1.92
CA ILE A 410 12.93 -10.58 3.14
C ILE A 410 13.46 -9.16 2.93
N ALA A 411 14.05 -8.85 1.77
CA ALA A 411 14.51 -7.50 1.45
C ALA A 411 13.36 -6.48 1.35
N ASP A 412 12.27 -6.86 0.68
CA ASP A 412 11.02 -6.09 0.56
C ASP A 412 10.35 -5.82 1.92
N ASP A 413 10.27 -6.85 2.76
CA ASP A 413 9.74 -6.75 4.12
C ASP A 413 10.60 -5.81 4.97
N TYR A 414 11.89 -6.11 5.04
CA TYR A 414 12.83 -5.43 5.91
C TYR A 414 12.93 -3.94 5.61
N LEU A 415 12.88 -3.54 4.33
CA LEU A 415 12.90 -2.13 3.93
C LEU A 415 11.73 -1.34 4.57
N ARG A 416 10.52 -1.92 4.61
CA ARG A 416 9.33 -1.31 5.24
C ARG A 416 9.35 -1.41 6.77
N THR A 417 9.86 -2.51 7.33
CA THR A 417 10.08 -2.66 8.77
C THR A 417 11.08 -1.64 9.30
N TYR A 418 12.23 -1.47 8.63
CA TYR A 418 13.28 -0.52 8.99
C TYR A 418 12.79 0.92 8.89
N LEU A 419 12.19 1.31 7.74
CA LEU A 419 11.52 2.61 7.54
C LEU A 419 10.57 2.94 8.70
N THR A 420 9.74 1.98 9.11
CA THR A 420 8.75 2.23 10.16
C THR A 420 9.42 2.33 11.53
N ARG A 421 10.30 1.38 11.88
CA ARG A 421 10.89 1.30 13.23
C ARG A 421 11.87 2.43 13.51
N ASP A 422 12.86 2.64 12.64
CA ASP A 422 13.82 3.74 12.80
C ASP A 422 13.13 5.10 12.62
N GLY A 423 12.36 5.24 11.54
CA GLY A 423 11.67 6.48 11.23
C GLY A 423 10.75 6.93 12.38
N MET A 424 9.92 6.04 12.92
CA MET A 424 9.03 6.37 14.05
C MET A 424 9.75 6.53 15.39
N ALA A 425 10.89 5.87 15.61
CA ALA A 425 11.70 6.07 16.82
C ALA A 425 12.27 7.49 16.89
N ARG A 426 12.57 8.10 15.74
CA ARG A 426 13.07 9.48 15.63
C ARG A 426 11.97 10.56 15.68
N VAL A 427 10.69 10.20 15.82
CA VAL A 427 9.58 11.16 15.95
C VAL A 427 9.19 11.40 17.40
N GLY A 428 9.48 12.60 17.90
CA GLY A 428 9.09 13.05 19.24
C GLY A 428 7.65 13.61 19.29
N GLY A 429 6.96 13.38 20.41
CA GLY A 429 5.66 14.00 20.70
C GLY A 429 4.43 13.38 20.02
N VAL A 430 4.57 12.20 19.41
CA VAL A 430 3.48 11.47 18.74
C VAL A 430 2.37 11.06 19.72
N ARG A 431 1.10 11.30 19.37
CA ARG A 431 -0.08 10.85 20.12
C ARG A 431 -0.56 9.49 19.63
N PRO A 432 -1.29 8.71 20.45
CA PRO A 432 -1.90 7.45 20.00
C PRO A 432 -2.91 7.61 18.87
N ASP A 433 -3.56 8.77 18.72
CA ASP A 433 -4.60 9.04 17.72
C ASP A 433 -4.09 9.73 16.44
N ASP A 434 -2.79 10.03 16.37
CA ASP A 434 -2.15 10.46 15.11
C ASP A 434 -2.22 9.34 14.07
N VAL A 435 -2.26 9.70 12.79
CA VAL A 435 -2.47 8.76 11.66
C VAL A 435 -1.13 8.43 11.01
N PHE A 436 -0.82 7.14 10.92
CA PHE A 436 0.32 6.61 10.17
C PHE A 436 -0.16 6.06 8.83
N VAL A 437 0.55 6.41 7.75
CA VAL A 437 0.23 6.00 6.38
C VAL A 437 1.51 5.52 5.68
N ILE A 438 1.55 4.26 5.25
CA ILE A 438 2.67 3.68 4.51
C ILE A 438 2.22 3.33 3.08
N ASN A 439 2.92 3.89 2.09
CA ASN A 439 2.64 3.68 0.67
C ASN A 439 3.93 3.63 -0.15
N ASP A 440 3.97 2.74 -1.13
CA ASP A 440 5.08 2.63 -2.07
C ASP A 440 5.12 3.88 -2.97
N ALA A 441 6.28 4.28 -3.53
CA ALA A 441 6.44 5.62 -4.11
C ALA A 441 5.53 5.91 -5.34
N ASP A 442 5.06 4.88 -6.03
CA ASP A 442 4.08 4.93 -7.12
C ASP A 442 2.61 4.86 -6.68
N GLU A 443 2.31 4.67 -5.40
CA GLU A 443 0.99 4.72 -4.75
C GLU A 443 0.73 6.09 -4.09
N ILE A 444 0.16 7.07 -4.81
CA ILE A 444 -0.06 8.45 -4.30
C ILE A 444 -1.52 8.60 -3.77
N PRO A 445 -1.76 8.76 -2.45
CA PRO A 445 -3.08 9.12 -1.93
C PRO A 445 -3.60 10.47 -2.44
N ALA A 446 -4.93 10.63 -2.50
CA ALA A 446 -5.57 11.91 -2.74
C ALA A 446 -5.59 12.80 -1.50
N HIS A 447 -5.36 14.11 -1.68
CA HIS A 447 -5.32 15.10 -0.62
C HIS A 447 -6.57 15.05 0.29
N GLU A 448 -7.77 15.04 -0.29
CA GLU A 448 -9.02 15.12 0.46
C GLU A 448 -9.28 13.88 1.34
N GLY A 449 -8.83 12.70 0.90
CA GLY A 449 -8.96 11.46 1.66
C GLY A 449 -8.11 11.49 2.93
N LEU A 450 -6.86 11.92 2.81
CA LEU A 450 -5.96 12.10 3.96
C LEU A 450 -6.43 13.24 4.88
N LEU A 451 -6.93 14.34 4.32
CA LEU A 451 -7.48 15.45 5.10
C LEU A 451 -8.74 15.04 5.87
N PHE A 452 -9.60 14.20 5.31
CA PHE A 452 -10.75 13.65 6.03
C PHE A 452 -10.31 12.84 7.27
N LEU A 453 -9.35 11.92 7.10
CA LEU A 453 -8.81 11.10 8.20
C LEU A 453 -8.22 11.96 9.33
N LYS A 454 -7.62 13.10 8.96
CA LYS A 454 -7.04 14.08 9.89
C LYS A 454 -8.10 14.83 10.72
N LEU A 455 -9.25 15.14 10.13
CA LEU A 455 -10.23 16.11 10.66
C LEU A 455 -11.47 15.50 11.32
N PHE A 456 -11.75 14.20 11.11
CA PHE A 456 -12.95 13.55 11.62
C PHE A 456 -12.65 12.42 12.60
N ASP A 457 -13.52 12.28 13.59
CA ASP A 457 -13.67 11.08 14.41
C ASP A 457 -14.83 10.21 13.90
N GLY A 458 -14.86 8.96 14.36
CA GLY A 458 -15.90 7.97 14.04
C GLY A 458 -15.54 6.97 12.95
N TRP A 459 -14.40 7.12 12.25
CA TRP A 459 -13.91 6.11 11.31
C TRP A 459 -13.19 4.94 12.02
N THR A 460 -13.21 3.75 11.41
CA THR A 460 -12.69 2.49 11.99
C THR A 460 -11.29 2.13 11.49
N GLU A 461 -10.62 1.15 12.11
CA GLU A 461 -9.23 0.80 11.77
C GLU A 461 -9.07 -0.71 11.45
N PRO A 462 -8.08 -1.10 10.61
CA PRO A 462 -7.20 -0.24 9.79
C PRO A 462 -7.97 0.36 8.59
N PHE A 463 -7.29 1.13 7.74
CA PHE A 463 -7.88 1.57 6.46
C PHE A 463 -7.00 1.27 5.24
N ALA A 464 -7.68 0.96 4.14
CA ALA A 464 -7.12 0.87 2.80
C ALA A 464 -7.43 2.14 1.98
N ILE A 465 -6.89 2.23 0.77
CA ILE A 465 -7.14 3.30 -0.19
C ILE A 465 -7.41 2.66 -1.56
N HIS A 466 -8.53 3.00 -2.20
CA HIS A 466 -8.79 2.62 -3.60
C HIS A 466 -8.11 3.62 -4.55
N MET A 467 -7.12 3.16 -5.32
CA MET A 467 -6.36 3.99 -6.25
C MET A 467 -6.71 3.68 -7.72
N ARG A 468 -6.73 4.71 -8.57
CA ARG A 468 -6.81 4.54 -10.04
C ARG A 468 -5.52 3.90 -10.52
N LYS A 469 -5.61 2.79 -11.24
CA LYS A 469 -4.44 2.09 -11.80
C LYS A 469 -4.10 2.60 -13.20
N SER A 470 -2.84 3.00 -13.37
CA SER A 470 -2.27 3.47 -14.63
C SER A 470 -1.00 2.66 -14.98
N LEU A 471 -0.58 2.68 -16.25
CA LEU A 471 0.57 1.90 -16.74
C LEU A 471 1.41 2.70 -17.75
N TYR A 472 2.74 2.55 -17.62
CA TYR A 472 3.79 3.20 -18.44
C TYR A 472 3.79 4.73 -18.44
N GLY A 473 3.33 5.31 -17.35
CA GLY A 473 2.87 6.68 -17.26
C GLY A 473 1.38 6.66 -16.95
N PHE A 474 0.68 7.75 -17.23
CA PHE A 474 -0.77 7.82 -17.13
C PHE A 474 -1.46 7.40 -18.45
N PHE A 475 -0.69 6.87 -19.41
CA PHE A 475 -1.13 6.55 -20.78
C PHE A 475 -2.25 5.51 -20.81
N TRP A 476 -2.06 4.38 -20.12
CA TRP A 476 -2.96 3.24 -20.19
C TRP A 476 -3.74 3.08 -18.89
N LYS A 477 -5.06 2.94 -18.99
CA LYS A 477 -5.94 2.74 -17.85
C LYS A 477 -6.14 1.25 -17.59
N GLN A 478 -5.61 0.73 -16.49
CA GLN A 478 -5.92 -0.64 -16.09
C GLN A 478 -7.35 -0.71 -15.53
N LEU A 479 -8.07 -1.79 -15.81
CA LEU A 479 -9.43 -1.99 -15.32
C LEU A 479 -9.48 -2.19 -13.80
N GLY A 480 -10.54 -1.66 -13.16
CA GLY A 480 -10.75 -1.69 -11.72
C GLY A 480 -9.87 -0.70 -10.93
N SER A 481 -9.78 -0.91 -9.62
CA SER A 481 -8.92 -0.15 -8.71
C SER A 481 -7.82 -1.04 -8.12
N LEU A 482 -6.72 -0.45 -7.65
CA LEU A 482 -5.87 -1.10 -6.65
C LEU A 482 -6.41 -0.76 -5.27
N GLU A 483 -6.70 -1.75 -4.43
CA GLU A 483 -7.01 -1.52 -3.01
C GLU A 483 -5.75 -1.74 -2.18
N VAL A 484 -5.31 -0.68 -1.51
CA VAL A 484 -4.01 -0.62 -0.85
C VAL A 484 -4.23 -0.47 0.65
N VAL A 485 -4.04 -1.52 1.46
CA VAL A 485 -4.01 -1.35 2.93
C VAL A 485 -2.85 -0.43 3.25
N SER A 486 -3.17 0.77 3.76
CA SER A 486 -2.25 1.91 3.77
C SER A 486 -2.03 2.51 5.15
N GLY A 487 -3.00 2.43 6.07
CA GLY A 487 -2.88 3.20 7.31
C GLY A 487 -3.72 2.75 8.49
N CYS A 488 -3.33 3.28 9.65
CA CYS A 488 -4.04 3.15 10.92
C CYS A 488 -3.58 4.29 11.85
N THR A 489 -4.12 4.38 13.06
CA THR A 489 -3.56 5.24 14.10
C THR A 489 -2.23 4.69 14.63
N VAL A 490 -1.39 5.57 15.17
CA VAL A 490 -0.13 5.17 15.82
C VAL A 490 -0.39 4.26 17.03
N GLY A 491 -1.54 4.40 17.69
CA GLY A 491 -2.01 3.50 18.74
C GLY A 491 -2.15 2.06 18.26
N MET A 492 -2.83 1.85 17.12
CA MET A 492 -2.95 0.54 16.48
C MET A 492 -1.59 0.03 15.95
N LEU A 493 -0.81 0.89 15.30
CA LEU A 493 0.54 0.56 14.82
C LEU A 493 1.43 -0.02 15.93
N ARG A 494 1.44 0.60 17.11
CA ARG A 494 2.23 0.15 18.25
C ARG A 494 1.65 -1.09 18.93
N GLN A 495 0.34 -1.13 19.16
CA GLN A 495 -0.28 -2.17 20.01
C GLN A 495 -0.69 -3.45 19.27
N VAL A 496 -1.07 -3.34 17.99
CA VAL A 496 -1.49 -4.49 17.16
C VAL A 496 -0.37 -4.93 16.23
N TYR A 497 0.35 -3.97 15.63
CA TYR A 497 1.38 -4.23 14.63
C TYR A 497 2.82 -4.15 15.15
N ASP A 498 3.08 -4.00 16.46
CA ASP A 498 4.44 -4.05 17.05
C ASP A 498 5.41 -3.02 16.43
N GLY A 499 4.87 -1.83 16.09
CA GLY A 499 5.62 -0.74 15.46
C GLY A 499 6.10 -1.04 14.03
N ASP A 500 5.53 -2.03 13.37
CA ASP A 500 6.07 -2.62 12.13
C ASP A 500 5.09 -2.48 10.95
N GLY A 501 5.35 -1.51 10.06
CA GLY A 501 4.47 -1.13 8.97
C GLY A 501 4.27 -2.22 7.91
N ILE A 502 5.16 -3.20 7.82
CA ILE A 502 4.96 -4.34 6.90
C ILE A 502 3.82 -5.25 7.36
N ARG A 503 3.59 -5.36 8.68
CA ARG A 503 2.49 -6.16 9.22
C ARG A 503 1.13 -5.53 8.90
N LEU A 504 1.07 -4.19 8.83
CA LEU A 504 -0.08 -3.45 8.31
C LEU A 504 -0.30 -3.70 6.81
N ARG A 505 0.78 -3.81 6.00
CA ARG A 505 0.69 -4.10 4.56
C ARG A 505 0.29 -5.55 4.24
N ARG A 506 0.81 -6.53 5.00
CA ARG A 506 0.73 -7.97 4.63
C ARG A 506 -0.16 -8.85 5.51
N ARG A 507 -0.44 -8.49 6.78
CA ARG A 507 -1.18 -9.36 7.71
C ARG A 507 -2.59 -8.86 7.99
N GLU A 508 -3.53 -9.79 7.99
CA GLU A 508 -4.90 -9.53 8.42
C GLU A 508 -4.93 -9.28 9.93
N TYR A 509 -5.25 -8.04 10.31
CA TYR A 509 -5.11 -7.49 11.66
C TYR A 509 -5.78 -8.32 12.76
N TYR A 510 -6.88 -9.02 12.46
CA TYR A 510 -7.59 -9.86 13.42
C TYR A 510 -6.82 -11.11 13.86
N THR A 511 -5.77 -11.50 13.12
CA THR A 511 -4.86 -12.60 13.49
C THR A 511 -3.74 -12.18 14.45
N MET A 512 -3.56 -10.87 14.67
CA MET A 512 -2.46 -10.33 15.47
C MET A 512 -2.73 -10.49 16.98
N PRO A 513 -1.76 -10.92 17.81
CA PRO A 513 -1.99 -11.14 19.25
C PRO A 513 -2.49 -9.90 20.01
N GLY A 514 -2.06 -8.70 19.60
CA GLY A 514 -2.49 -7.45 20.20
C GLY A 514 -3.92 -7.01 19.86
N PHE A 515 -4.55 -7.62 18.85
CA PHE A 515 -5.85 -7.20 18.29
C PHE A 515 -6.96 -7.13 19.35
N ARG A 516 -7.26 -8.26 20.00
CA ARG A 516 -8.34 -8.35 21.00
C ARG A 516 -8.10 -7.45 22.21
N ARG A 517 -6.84 -7.26 22.60
CA ARG A 517 -6.48 -6.33 23.67
C ARG A 517 -6.77 -4.89 23.25
N TYR A 518 -6.35 -4.49 22.05
CA TYR A 518 -6.57 -3.15 21.51
C TYR A 518 -8.07 -2.83 21.34
N GLU A 519 -8.84 -3.76 20.76
CA GLU A 519 -10.31 -3.71 20.64
C GLU A 519 -10.98 -3.48 22.01
N ASN A 520 -10.64 -4.30 23.01
CA ASN A 520 -11.19 -4.16 24.37
C ASN A 520 -10.78 -2.85 25.06
N THR A 521 -9.55 -2.37 24.89
CA THR A 521 -9.06 -1.14 25.54
C THR A 521 -9.61 0.15 24.90
N THR A 522 -9.91 0.12 23.60
CA THR A 522 -10.47 1.27 22.89
C THR A 522 -12.01 1.29 22.94
N GLY A 523 -12.65 0.13 23.11
CA GLY A 523 -14.09 -0.02 22.97
C GLY A 523 -14.60 0.20 21.54
N HIS A 524 -13.68 0.28 20.57
CA HIS A 524 -14.00 0.47 19.15
C HIS A 524 -14.14 -0.87 18.46
N ILE A 525 -15.18 -1.01 17.63
CA ILE A 525 -15.31 -2.17 16.73
C ILE A 525 -14.35 -1.95 15.56
N LEU A 526 -13.35 -2.82 15.45
CA LEU A 526 -12.28 -2.71 14.46
C LEU A 526 -12.67 -3.45 13.19
N VAL A 527 -13.02 -2.69 12.16
CA VAL A 527 -13.38 -3.19 10.84
C VAL A 527 -12.56 -2.43 9.81
N GLN A 528 -11.79 -3.16 9.00
CA GLN A 528 -11.12 -2.57 7.84
C GLN A 528 -12.15 -1.97 6.89
N TRP A 529 -11.89 -0.73 6.50
CA TRP A 529 -12.62 -0.02 5.45
C TRP A 529 -11.61 0.65 4.53
N SER A 530 -12.09 1.32 3.49
CA SER A 530 -11.28 1.75 2.37
C SER A 530 -11.66 3.19 2.01
N VAL A 531 -10.70 4.10 1.99
CA VAL A 531 -10.91 5.45 1.48
C VAL A 531 -11.16 5.33 -0.03
N GLY A 532 -12.32 5.80 -0.49
CA GLY A 532 -12.76 5.58 -1.86
C GLY A 532 -13.54 4.28 -2.07
N SER A 533 -13.79 3.97 -3.33
CA SER A 533 -14.36 2.70 -3.82
C SER A 533 -13.87 2.45 -5.26
N PRO A 534 -14.13 1.28 -5.87
CA PRO A 534 -13.68 0.98 -7.24
C PRO A 534 -14.12 1.97 -8.33
N PHE A 535 -15.09 2.84 -8.04
CA PHE A 535 -15.59 3.91 -8.92
C PHE A 535 -15.28 5.33 -8.42
N HIS A 536 -14.88 5.49 -7.16
CA HIS A 536 -14.55 6.77 -6.54
C HIS A 536 -13.16 6.68 -5.93
N PHE A 537 -12.14 6.74 -6.80
CA PHE A 537 -10.74 6.64 -6.38
C PHE A 537 -10.36 7.72 -5.36
N ALA A 538 -9.50 7.35 -4.42
CA ALA A 538 -8.91 8.19 -3.39
C ALA A 538 -7.36 8.23 -3.52
N GLY A 539 -6.85 8.02 -4.72
CA GLY A 539 -5.43 8.09 -5.05
C GLY A 539 -5.12 7.56 -6.45
N TRP A 540 -3.83 7.51 -6.77
CA TRP A 540 -3.26 7.05 -8.04
C TRP A 540 -2.21 5.97 -7.78
N HIS A 541 -2.25 4.89 -8.56
CA HIS A 541 -1.19 3.88 -8.62
C HIS A 541 -0.66 3.80 -10.05
N CYS A 542 0.66 3.86 -10.22
CA CYS A 542 1.29 4.03 -11.52
C CYS A 542 2.36 2.95 -11.80
N SER A 543 1.96 1.85 -12.43
CA SER A 543 2.88 0.76 -12.79
C SER A 543 3.85 1.19 -13.90
N TRP A 544 5.15 0.92 -13.73
CA TRP A 544 6.19 1.18 -14.74
C TRP A 544 6.24 2.62 -15.26
N CYS A 545 5.83 3.61 -14.46
CA CYS A 545 5.74 5.01 -14.87
C CYS A 545 7.08 5.74 -14.88
N PHE A 546 7.93 5.38 -15.85
CA PHE A 546 9.24 5.96 -16.10
C PHE A 546 9.51 6.04 -17.60
N THR A 547 10.57 6.74 -17.98
CA THR A 547 11.18 6.60 -19.32
C THR A 547 11.67 5.15 -19.54
N PRO A 548 11.89 4.71 -20.80
CA PRO A 548 12.42 3.37 -21.09
C PRO A 548 13.69 3.02 -20.30
N ARG A 549 14.57 4.00 -20.08
CA ARG A 549 15.79 3.83 -19.27
C ARG A 549 15.49 3.64 -17.78
N GLY A 550 14.47 4.31 -17.24
CA GLY A 550 14.01 4.08 -15.87
C GLY A 550 13.36 2.70 -15.70
N ILE A 551 12.56 2.24 -16.67
CA ILE A 551 12.03 0.86 -16.66
C ILE A 551 13.17 -0.16 -16.69
N HIS A 552 14.17 0.01 -17.56
CA HIS A 552 15.39 -0.82 -17.57
C HIS A 552 16.08 -0.84 -16.19
N LEU A 553 16.25 0.32 -15.55
CA LEU A 553 16.84 0.41 -14.21
C LEU A 553 15.99 -0.31 -13.15
N LYS A 554 14.65 -0.20 -13.20
CA LYS A 554 13.73 -0.93 -12.30
C LYS A 554 13.80 -2.45 -12.51
N LEU A 555 13.89 -2.91 -13.76
CA LEU A 555 14.07 -4.33 -14.11
C LEU A 555 15.36 -4.91 -13.54
N VAL A 556 16.51 -4.26 -13.78
CA VAL A 556 17.82 -4.70 -13.26
C VAL A 556 17.87 -4.63 -11.73
N SER A 557 17.20 -3.64 -11.13
CA SER A 557 17.14 -3.42 -9.68
C SER A 557 16.12 -4.26 -8.93
N ALA A 558 15.34 -5.13 -9.61
CA ALA A 558 14.30 -5.97 -9.01
C ALA A 558 14.86 -6.85 -7.87
N GLN A 559 14.00 -7.52 -7.11
CA GLN A 559 14.41 -8.43 -6.03
C GLN A 559 14.53 -9.89 -6.50
N ASN A 560 15.06 -10.77 -5.65
CA ASN A 560 14.89 -12.21 -5.83
C ASN A 560 13.52 -12.65 -5.31
N GLY A 561 12.89 -13.66 -5.92
CA GLY A 561 11.51 -14.05 -5.59
C GLY A 561 10.43 -13.39 -6.44
N ASP A 562 10.76 -12.36 -7.22
CA ASP A 562 9.90 -11.79 -8.26
C ASP A 562 9.98 -12.67 -9.52
N PHE A 563 9.25 -13.79 -9.54
CA PHE A 563 9.38 -14.82 -10.58
C PHE A 563 8.22 -14.81 -11.60
N PRO A 564 8.50 -14.86 -12.91
CA PRO A 564 9.82 -14.78 -13.54
C PRO A 564 10.39 -13.36 -13.47
N ARG A 565 11.69 -13.26 -13.19
CA ARG A 565 12.38 -11.99 -13.01
C ARG A 565 12.69 -11.39 -14.37
N TRP A 566 11.82 -10.52 -14.87
CA TRP A 566 11.91 -9.98 -16.23
C TRP A 566 13.25 -9.29 -16.53
N GLY A 567 13.92 -8.71 -15.53
CA GLY A 567 15.25 -8.11 -15.68
C GLY A 567 16.40 -9.08 -15.94
N ASP A 568 16.21 -10.39 -15.83
CA ASP A 568 17.26 -11.39 -16.13
C ASP A 568 17.32 -11.76 -17.62
N TYR A 569 16.24 -11.47 -18.37
CA TYR A 569 16.13 -11.74 -19.80
C TYR A 569 16.67 -10.55 -20.61
N GLU A 570 17.59 -10.80 -21.55
CA GLU A 570 18.26 -9.74 -22.31
C GLU A 570 17.30 -8.96 -23.24
N ASP A 571 16.38 -9.64 -23.90
CA ASP A 571 15.34 -9.05 -24.74
C ASP A 571 14.43 -8.10 -23.95
N LYS A 572 14.09 -8.47 -22.70
CA LYS A 572 13.21 -7.68 -21.83
C LYS A 572 13.89 -6.41 -21.31
N ARG A 573 15.22 -6.37 -21.27
CA ARG A 573 16.02 -5.19 -20.92
C ARG A 573 16.24 -4.25 -22.10
N ASP A 574 15.99 -4.67 -23.34
CA ASP A 574 16.24 -3.86 -24.51
C ASP A 574 15.34 -2.61 -24.56
N LEU A 575 15.94 -1.48 -24.97
CA LEU A 575 15.25 -0.19 -24.99
C LEU A 575 14.24 -0.07 -26.14
N SER A 576 14.41 -0.80 -27.25
CA SER A 576 13.40 -0.84 -28.31
C SER A 576 12.20 -1.69 -27.89
N TYR A 577 12.43 -2.87 -27.30
CA TYR A 577 11.38 -3.70 -26.71
C TYR A 577 10.57 -2.93 -25.66
N ILE A 578 11.23 -2.25 -24.73
CA ILE A 578 10.54 -1.45 -23.71
C ILE A 578 9.73 -0.30 -24.34
N ARG A 579 10.24 0.38 -25.37
CA ARG A 579 9.47 1.43 -26.08
C ARG A 579 8.22 0.86 -26.77
N ASP A 580 8.34 -0.29 -27.43
CA ASP A 580 7.20 -0.97 -28.05
C ASP A 580 6.17 -1.46 -27.02
N LEU A 581 6.63 -1.87 -25.84
CA LEU A 581 5.76 -2.25 -24.74
C LEU A 581 4.97 -1.05 -24.19
N ILE A 582 5.62 0.11 -24.04
CA ILE A 582 4.96 1.38 -23.69
C ILE A 582 3.97 1.83 -24.77
N ARG A 583 4.35 1.70 -26.05
CA ARG A 583 3.52 2.04 -27.22
C ARG A 583 2.25 1.19 -27.32
N THR A 584 2.27 -0.04 -26.82
CA THR A 584 1.17 -1.01 -26.96
C THR A 584 0.38 -1.26 -25.66
N GLY A 585 0.94 -0.91 -24.50
CA GLY A 585 0.30 -1.13 -23.20
C GLY A 585 0.39 -2.58 -22.68
N GLY A 586 1.19 -3.45 -23.33
CA GLY A 586 1.34 -4.86 -22.96
C GLY A 586 2.21 -5.09 -21.72
N TRP A 587 2.29 -6.34 -21.25
CA TRP A 587 3.16 -6.73 -20.12
C TRP A 587 4.39 -7.52 -20.57
N PHE A 588 5.41 -7.56 -19.71
CA PHE A 588 6.66 -8.29 -19.95
C PHE A 588 6.47 -9.80 -20.17
N ASP A 589 5.37 -10.37 -19.65
CA ASP A 589 4.95 -11.76 -19.88
C ASP A 589 4.42 -12.04 -21.29
N GLY A 590 4.30 -11.01 -22.13
CA GLY A 590 3.72 -11.11 -23.48
C GLY A 590 2.20 -11.13 -23.49
N SER A 591 1.53 -10.92 -22.35
CA SER A 591 0.08 -10.78 -22.33
C SER A 591 -0.34 -9.47 -23.02
N LEU A 592 -1.12 -9.63 -24.08
CA LEU A 592 -1.79 -8.54 -24.79
C LEU A 592 -3.07 -8.21 -24.05
N GLN A 593 -2.96 -7.40 -22.99
CA GLN A 593 -4.14 -6.86 -22.33
C GLN A 593 -4.53 -5.54 -22.99
N GLU A 594 -5.69 -5.53 -23.66
CA GLU A 594 -6.27 -4.33 -24.29
C GLU A 594 -6.76 -3.35 -23.21
N TYR A 595 -5.82 -2.63 -22.60
CA TYR A 595 -6.15 -1.47 -21.79
C TYR A 595 -6.60 -0.32 -22.70
N PRO A 596 -7.69 0.38 -22.39
CA PRO A 596 -8.02 1.59 -23.13
C PRO A 596 -6.92 2.65 -22.90
N PRO A 597 -6.53 3.38 -23.97
CA PRO A 597 -5.83 4.65 -23.81
C PRO A 597 -6.64 5.57 -22.90
N THR A 598 -5.95 6.32 -22.04
CA THR A 598 -6.61 7.24 -21.12
C THR A 598 -7.01 8.53 -21.81
N ASP A 599 -8.25 8.98 -21.62
CA ASP A 599 -8.65 10.37 -21.91
C ASP A 599 -8.20 11.28 -20.74
N PRO A 600 -7.40 12.34 -20.98
CA PRO A 600 -7.01 13.31 -19.95
C PRO A 600 -8.16 14.00 -19.23
N ARG A 601 -9.38 13.96 -19.79
CA ARG A 601 -10.61 14.49 -19.19
C ARG A 601 -11.22 13.55 -18.14
N GLU A 602 -10.70 12.33 -18.00
CA GLU A 602 -11.16 11.40 -16.98
C GLU A 602 -10.94 11.95 -15.56
N HIS A 603 -11.95 11.75 -14.71
CA HIS A 603 -11.81 12.04 -13.29
C HIS A 603 -10.66 11.23 -12.68
N MET A 604 -9.76 11.93 -11.96
CA MET A 604 -8.54 11.37 -11.37
C MET A 604 -7.56 10.77 -12.41
N TYR A 605 -7.53 11.26 -13.65
CA TYR A 605 -6.52 10.87 -14.66
C TYR A 605 -5.09 10.77 -14.10
N ALA A 606 -4.55 11.87 -13.58
CA ALA A 606 -3.22 11.97 -12.97
C ALA A 606 -3.25 12.94 -11.76
N PRO A 607 -2.20 12.97 -10.90
CA PRO A 607 -2.09 13.92 -9.80
C PRO A 607 -2.23 15.38 -10.25
N ARG A 608 -2.93 16.21 -9.46
CA ARG A 608 -3.28 17.58 -9.87
C ARG A 608 -2.05 18.44 -10.14
N TYR A 609 -0.99 18.24 -9.37
CA TYR A 609 0.27 18.95 -9.57
C TYR A 609 0.88 18.68 -10.95
N MET A 610 0.83 17.43 -11.44
CA MET A 610 1.35 17.08 -12.77
C MET A 610 0.55 17.75 -13.87
N LEU A 611 -0.78 17.75 -13.77
CA LEU A 611 -1.66 18.41 -14.74
C LEU A 611 -1.48 19.95 -14.78
N GLN A 612 -1.10 20.55 -13.65
CA GLN A 612 -0.79 21.99 -13.56
C GLN A 612 0.59 22.36 -14.13
N HIS A 613 1.51 21.39 -14.23
CA HIS A 613 2.88 21.58 -14.69
C HIS A 613 3.14 20.69 -15.92
N TYR A 614 2.19 20.72 -16.85
CA TYR A 614 2.09 19.79 -17.98
C TYR A 614 3.38 19.71 -18.80
N GLU A 615 4.02 20.85 -19.07
CA GLU A 615 5.27 20.93 -19.82
C GLU A 615 6.41 20.11 -19.19
N HIS A 616 6.46 20.03 -17.85
CA HIS A 616 7.47 19.26 -17.13
C HIS A 616 7.13 17.77 -17.08
N PHE A 617 5.86 17.41 -16.98
CA PHE A 617 5.39 16.01 -16.84
C PHE A 617 4.84 15.39 -18.13
N GLY A 618 4.96 16.07 -19.27
CA GLY A 618 4.36 15.64 -20.55
C GLY A 618 4.75 14.22 -20.94
N TYR A 619 6.02 13.84 -20.72
CA TYR A 619 6.53 12.48 -20.97
C TYR A 619 5.95 11.37 -20.06
N LEU A 620 5.17 11.72 -19.03
CA LEU A 620 4.39 10.79 -18.20
C LEU A 620 2.88 10.92 -18.41
N LEU A 621 2.41 11.98 -19.09
CA LEU A 621 1.00 12.26 -19.34
C LEU A 621 0.59 11.81 -20.75
N ASP A 622 1.29 12.29 -21.78
CA ASP A 622 1.13 11.90 -23.18
C ASP A 622 2.09 10.77 -23.55
N ASN A 623 1.63 9.77 -24.29
CA ASN A 623 2.48 8.67 -24.76
C ASN A 623 3.37 9.15 -25.93
N PRO A 624 4.68 9.41 -25.73
CA PRO A 624 5.53 9.93 -26.79
C PRO A 624 5.95 8.85 -27.80
N TYR A 625 5.57 7.59 -27.54
CA TYR A 625 5.86 6.43 -28.38
C TYR A 625 4.61 5.96 -29.15
N ALA A 626 3.45 6.58 -28.94
CA ALA A 626 2.28 6.32 -29.77
C ALA A 626 2.61 6.64 -31.24
N ALA A 627 2.21 5.76 -32.15
CA ALA A 627 2.24 6.10 -33.56
C ALA A 627 1.33 7.31 -33.78
N ALA A 628 1.79 8.29 -34.57
CA ALA A 628 0.93 9.39 -34.98
C ALA A 628 -0.37 8.80 -35.57
N ALA A 629 -1.51 9.23 -35.04
CA ALA A 629 -2.79 8.84 -35.63
C ALA A 629 -2.73 9.24 -37.11
N PRO A 630 -3.08 8.35 -38.06
CA PRO A 630 -3.18 8.76 -39.45
C PRO A 630 -4.18 9.90 -39.50
N ASP A 631 -3.74 11.07 -39.94
CA ASP A 631 -4.59 12.24 -40.05
C ASP A 631 -5.87 11.83 -40.76
N ALA A 632 -7.02 12.23 -40.20
CA ALA A 632 -8.29 12.00 -40.84
C ALA A 632 -8.31 12.78 -42.15
N VAL A 633 -7.94 12.10 -43.25
CA VAL A 633 -7.94 12.64 -44.60
C VAL A 633 -9.35 13.15 -44.86
N GLY A 634 -9.50 14.47 -44.80
CA GLY A 634 -10.74 15.13 -45.15
C GLY A 634 -11.07 14.80 -46.61
N PRO A 635 -12.36 14.70 -46.98
CA PRO A 635 -12.72 14.44 -48.36
C PRO A 635 -12.30 15.64 -49.22
N GLU A 636 -11.22 15.50 -49.99
CA GLU A 636 -10.86 16.45 -51.02
C GLU A 636 -11.73 16.24 -52.27
N GLY A 637 -12.38 17.33 -52.70
CA GLY A 637 -12.72 17.63 -54.09
C GLY A 637 -13.87 16.85 -54.74
#